data_AF-A0A847W3A6-F1
#
_entry.id   AF-A0A847W3A6-F1
#
_cell.length_a   1.000
_cell.length_b   1.000
_cell.length_c   1.000
_cell.angle_alpha   90.00
_cell.angle_beta   90.00
_cell.angle_gamma   90.00
#
_symmetry.space_group_name_H-M   'P 1'
#
loop_
_entity.id
_entity.type
_entity.pdbx_description
1 polymer ?
#
loop_
_entity_poly.entity_id
_entity_poly.type
_entity_poly.pdbx_seq_one_letter_code
_entity_poly.pdbx_strand_id
1 'polypeptide(L)'
;SNEAQEAAAVKFAEYFLKPENNALWAITMNGFPPYFATQSSVEYQRELGKNPVLAVMRRQGTISGVLPNIKGAIAVREAFEELINTTVAGTVSIKEGFKICKAACEAALAE
;
A
#
# COMPACT_ATOMS: atom_id res chain seq x y z
N SER A 1 -16.17 -4.35 27.81
CA SER A 1 -15.22 -3.27 27.52
C SER A 1 -13.84 -3.90 27.39
N ASN A 2 -13.05 -3.51 26.38
CA ASN A 2 -11.69 -3.99 26.14
C ASN A 2 -10.62 -2.91 26.35
N GLU A 3 -10.97 -1.86 27.09
CA GLU A 3 -10.18 -0.63 27.22
C GLU A 3 -8.72 -0.87 27.67
N ALA A 4 -8.51 -1.81 28.60
CA ALA A 4 -7.16 -2.13 29.07
C ALA A 4 -6.28 -2.75 27.96
N GLN A 5 -6.86 -3.61 27.12
CA GLN A 5 -6.16 -4.21 25.99
C GLN A 5 -5.92 -3.17 24.88
N GLU A 6 -6.88 -2.30 24.62
CA GLU A 6 -6.76 -1.20 23.65
C GLU A 6 -5.63 -0.24 24.08
N ALA A 7 -5.58 0.14 25.36
CA ALA A 7 -4.51 0.98 25.89
C ALA A 7 -3.13 0.30 25.80
N ALA A 8 -3.04 -1.01 26.02
CA ALA A 8 -1.80 -1.76 25.85
C ALA A 8 -1.36 -1.80 24.37
N ALA A 9 -2.31 -1.99 23.44
CA ALA A 9 -2.04 -1.98 22.00
C ALA A 9 -1.52 -0.62 21.52
N VAL A 10 -2.08 0.48 22.03
CA VAL A 10 -1.59 1.84 21.75
C VAL A 10 -0.15 2.01 22.22
N LYS A 11 0.16 1.63 23.46
CA LYS A 11 1.54 1.73 24.00
C LYS A 11 2.54 0.89 23.21
N PHE A 12 2.13 -0.29 22.75
CA PHE A 12 2.97 -1.12 21.88
C PHE A 12 3.21 -0.43 20.53
N ALA A 13 2.17 0.13 19.90
CA ALA A 13 2.31 0.86 18.65
C ALA A 13 3.24 2.06 18.81
N GLU A 14 3.10 2.85 19.88
CA GLU A 14 4.01 3.96 20.19
C GLU A 14 5.47 3.51 20.35
N TYR A 15 5.71 2.40 21.06
CA TYR A 15 7.04 1.81 21.18
C TYR A 15 7.59 1.36 19.83
N PHE A 16 6.82 0.61 19.06
CA PHE A 16 7.24 0.04 17.78
C PHE A 16 7.52 1.11 16.73
N LEU A 17 6.72 2.18 16.71
CA LEU A 17 6.81 3.27 15.74
C LEU A 17 7.93 4.28 16.03
N LYS A 18 8.64 4.16 17.16
CA LYS A 18 9.87 4.93 17.36
C LYS A 18 10.85 4.63 16.23
N PRO A 19 11.48 5.66 15.61
CA PRO A 19 12.30 5.47 14.41
C PRO A 19 13.38 4.39 14.57
N GLU A 20 14.03 4.31 15.72
CA GLU A 20 15.07 3.33 16.03
C GLU A 20 14.54 1.89 16.08
N ASN A 21 13.39 1.67 16.72
CA ASN A 21 12.78 0.35 16.83
C ASN A 21 12.22 -0.11 15.49
N ASN A 22 11.56 0.81 14.78
CA ASN A 22 11.00 0.51 13.48
C ASN A 22 12.11 0.28 12.44
N ALA A 23 13.23 1.01 12.51
CA ALA A 23 14.37 0.81 11.61
C ALA A 23 14.99 -0.57 11.80
N LEU A 24 15.18 -1.01 13.05
CA LEU A 24 15.69 -2.35 13.34
C LEU A 24 14.76 -3.44 12.78
N TRP A 25 13.44 -3.29 12.97
CA TRP A 25 12.46 -4.19 12.39
C TRP A 25 12.53 -4.19 10.85
N ALA A 26 12.55 -3.02 10.22
CA ALA A 26 12.59 -2.88 8.77
C ALA A 26 13.85 -3.52 8.17
N ILE A 27 15.01 -3.30 8.79
CA ILE A 27 16.29 -3.92 8.39
C ILE A 27 16.18 -5.45 8.51
N THR A 28 15.69 -5.95 9.65
CA THR A 28 15.56 -7.39 9.92
C THR A 28 14.64 -8.08 8.91
N MET A 29 13.53 -7.42 8.55
CA MET A 29 12.56 -7.94 7.60
C MET A 29 12.92 -7.67 6.15
N ASN A 30 14.06 -7.01 5.88
CA ASN A 30 14.44 -6.51 4.56
C ASN A 30 13.31 -5.70 3.90
N GLY A 31 12.58 -4.92 4.70
CA GLY A 31 11.35 -4.23 4.33
C GLY A 31 11.53 -2.74 4.10
N PHE A 32 10.64 -2.16 3.29
CA PHE A 32 10.54 -0.71 3.11
C PHE A 32 9.52 -0.12 4.09
N PRO A 33 9.94 0.68 5.11
CA PRO A 33 9.03 1.22 6.10
C PRO A 33 8.23 2.38 5.50
N PRO A 34 6.91 2.48 5.76
CA PRO A 34 6.08 3.59 5.28
C PRO A 34 6.32 4.90 6.05
N TYR A 35 7.12 4.87 7.13
CA TYR A 35 7.33 6.01 8.02
C TYR A 35 8.58 6.81 7.64
N PHE A 36 8.40 8.08 7.28
CA PHE A 36 9.52 8.94 6.85
C PHE A 36 10.59 9.16 7.92
N ALA A 37 10.22 9.16 9.20
CA ALA A 37 11.18 9.25 10.29
C ALA A 37 12.10 8.03 10.33
N THR A 38 11.56 6.81 10.19
CA THR A 38 12.34 5.57 10.05
C THR A 38 13.23 5.63 8.82
N GLN A 39 12.65 6.04 7.68
CA GLN A 39 13.40 6.14 6.43
C GLN A 39 14.59 7.10 6.58
N SER A 40 14.49 8.14 7.39
CA SER A 40 15.55 9.14 7.59
C SER A 40 16.61 8.73 8.62
N SER A 41 16.42 7.63 9.36
CA SER A 41 17.38 7.15 10.36
C SER A 41 18.72 6.75 9.72
N VAL A 42 19.82 6.99 10.42
CA VAL A 42 21.18 6.70 9.94
C VAL A 42 21.35 5.20 9.67
N GLU A 43 20.76 4.37 10.54
CA GLU A 43 20.78 2.91 10.47
C GLU A 43 20.10 2.43 9.19
N TYR A 44 18.89 2.92 8.91
CA TYR A 44 18.15 2.51 7.72
C TYR A 44 18.79 3.05 6.43
N GLN A 45 19.30 4.29 6.45
CA GLN A 45 20.07 4.85 5.34
C GLN A 45 21.28 3.99 4.97
N ARG A 46 21.99 3.48 5.98
CA ARG A 46 23.13 2.57 5.76
C ARG A 46 22.69 1.28 5.07
N GLU A 47 21.52 0.76 5.41
CA GLU A 47 21.00 -0.46 4.79
C GLU A 47 20.55 -0.23 3.35
N LEU A 48 19.91 0.92 3.05
CA LEU A 48 19.59 1.31 1.67
C LEU A 48 20.83 1.36 0.77
N GLY A 49 21.98 1.79 1.30
CA GLY A 49 23.24 1.82 0.55
C GLY A 49 23.78 0.44 0.16
N LYS A 50 23.33 -0.62 0.84
CA LYS A 50 23.72 -2.01 0.58
C LYS A 50 22.69 -2.77 -0.24
N ASN A 51 21.42 -2.38 -0.16
CA ASN A 51 20.32 -3.06 -0.83
C ASN A 51 19.77 -2.24 -2.02
N PRO A 52 20.12 -2.60 -3.27
CA PRO A 52 19.66 -1.86 -4.45
C PRO A 52 18.14 -1.90 -4.65
N VAL A 53 17.44 -2.96 -4.20
CA VAL A 53 15.98 -3.06 -4.29
C VAL A 53 15.31 -2.02 -3.39
N LEU A 54 15.76 -1.92 -2.13
CA LEU A 54 15.20 -0.93 -1.20
C LEU A 54 15.55 0.51 -1.64
N ALA A 55 16.70 0.72 -2.27
CA ALA A 55 17.06 2.01 -2.84
C ALA A 55 16.10 2.42 -3.98
N VAL A 56 15.68 1.49 -4.84
CA VAL A 56 14.66 1.74 -5.87
C VAL A 56 13.29 2.00 -5.23
N MET A 57 12.88 1.21 -4.25
CA MET A 57 11.62 1.40 -3.53
C MET A 57 11.51 2.79 -2.91
N ARG A 58 12.62 3.34 -2.38
CA ARG A 58 12.64 4.72 -1.86
C ARG A 58 12.33 5.76 -2.94
N ARG A 59 12.92 5.63 -4.12
CA ARG A 59 12.67 6.57 -5.24
C ARG A 59 11.23 6.48 -5.72
N GLN A 60 10.68 5.27 -5.75
CA GLN A 60 9.28 5.05 -6.12
C GLN A 60 8.32 5.61 -5.05
N GLY A 61 8.63 5.41 -3.76
CA GLY A 61 7.80 5.87 -2.65
C GLY A 61 7.50 7.37 -2.65
N THR A 62 8.39 8.21 -3.21
CA THR A 62 8.17 9.66 -3.29
C THR A 62 7.18 10.09 -4.37
N ILE A 63 6.84 9.21 -5.31
CA ILE A 63 5.91 9.49 -6.42
C ILE A 63 4.67 8.58 -6.41
N SER A 64 4.65 7.57 -5.54
CA SER A 64 3.51 6.67 -5.39
C SER A 64 2.33 7.35 -4.72
N GLY A 65 1.13 7.16 -5.27
CA GLY A 65 -0.12 7.48 -4.61
C GLY A 65 -0.56 6.39 -3.63
N VAL A 66 -1.57 6.70 -2.82
CA VAL A 66 -2.28 5.71 -2.00
C VAL A 66 -3.51 5.22 -2.74
N LEU A 67 -3.83 3.93 -2.60
CA LEU A 67 -5.09 3.41 -3.13
C LEU A 67 -6.25 4.04 -2.33
N PRO A 68 -7.34 4.48 -2.98
CA PRO A 68 -8.48 5.06 -2.28
C PRO A 68 -9.04 4.11 -1.21
N ASN A 69 -9.26 4.64 -0.01
CA ASN A 69 -9.91 3.92 1.11
C ASN A 69 -11.32 4.47 1.33
N ILE A 70 -12.15 4.33 0.31
CA ILE A 70 -13.56 4.75 0.30
C ILE A 70 -14.46 3.53 0.15
N LYS A 71 -15.73 3.67 0.52
CA LYS A 71 -16.74 2.65 0.23
C LYS A 71 -16.76 2.37 -1.28
N GLY A 72 -16.92 1.11 -1.67
CA GLY A 72 -16.86 0.68 -3.07
C GLY A 72 -15.45 0.51 -3.66
N ALA A 73 -14.37 0.92 -2.97
CA ALA A 73 -13.02 0.86 -3.54
C ALA A 73 -12.52 -0.57 -3.85
N ILE A 74 -13.02 -1.59 -3.15
CA ILE A 74 -12.70 -3.00 -3.46
C ILE A 74 -13.34 -3.40 -4.79
N ALA A 75 -14.63 -3.15 -4.98
CA ALA A 75 -15.34 -3.46 -6.22
C ALA A 75 -14.77 -2.69 -7.43
N VAL A 76 -14.28 -1.46 -7.24
CA VAL A 76 -13.54 -0.73 -8.27
C VAL A 76 -12.27 -1.49 -8.71
N ARG A 77 -11.50 -2.05 -7.77
CA ARG A 77 -10.29 -2.83 -8.10
C ARG A 77 -10.64 -4.10 -8.85
N GLU A 78 -11.69 -4.80 -8.44
CA GLU A 78 -12.20 -6.00 -9.11
C GLU A 78 -12.68 -5.68 -10.53
N ALA A 79 -13.34 -4.53 -10.75
CA ALA A 79 -13.74 -4.09 -12.08
C ALA A 79 -12.56 -3.81 -13.01
N PHE A 80 -11.44 -3.29 -12.49
CA PHE A 80 -10.19 -3.15 -13.26
C PHE A 80 -9.53 -4.49 -13.56
N GLU A 81 -9.56 -5.44 -12.62
CA GLU A 81 -9.06 -6.80 -12.85
C GLU A 81 -9.85 -7.49 -13.96
N GLU A 82 -11.18 -7.41 -13.94
CA GLU A 82 -12.05 -7.99 -14.96
C GLU A 82 -11.83 -7.35 -16.34
N LEU A 83 -11.66 -6.03 -16.40
CA LEU A 83 -11.29 -5.31 -17.62
C LEU A 83 -10.02 -5.90 -18.26
N ILE A 84 -8.97 -6.07 -17.45
CA ILE A 84 -7.68 -6.59 -17.90
C ILE A 84 -7.85 -8.02 -18.38
N ASN A 85 -8.48 -8.88 -17.57
CA ASN A 85 -8.64 -10.30 -17.88
C ASN A 85 -9.43 -10.53 -19.18
N THR A 86 -10.56 -9.86 -19.35
CA THR A 86 -11.40 -10.00 -20.55
C THR A 86 -10.75 -9.41 -21.80
N THR A 87 -10.04 -8.28 -21.67
CA THR A 87 -9.33 -7.67 -22.80
C THR A 87 -8.14 -8.51 -23.25
N VAL A 88 -7.32 -8.99 -22.31
CA VAL A 88 -6.15 -9.84 -22.61
C VAL A 88 -6.58 -11.18 -23.21
N ALA A 89 -7.68 -11.75 -22.72
CA ALA A 89 -8.26 -12.97 -23.30
C ALA A 89 -8.89 -12.75 -24.68
N GLY A 90 -9.05 -11.50 -25.12
CA GLY A 90 -9.68 -11.15 -26.40
C GLY A 90 -11.19 -11.41 -26.44
N THR A 91 -11.83 -11.68 -25.30
CA THR A 91 -13.28 -11.91 -25.20
C THR A 91 -14.08 -10.62 -25.36
N VAL A 92 -13.50 -9.50 -24.95
CA VAL A 92 -14.08 -8.16 -25.07
C VAL A 92 -13.02 -7.22 -25.65
N SER A 93 -13.41 -6.35 -26.60
CA SER A 93 -12.51 -5.30 -27.07
C SER A 93 -12.22 -4.30 -25.95
N ILE A 94 -11.02 -3.69 -25.92
CA ILE A 94 -10.66 -2.70 -24.89
C ILE A 94 -11.69 -1.57 -24.76
N LYS A 95 -12.32 -1.15 -25.88
CA LYS A 95 -13.33 -0.10 -25.89
C LYS A 95 -14.60 -0.50 -25.13
N GLU A 96 -15.10 -1.71 -25.37
CA GLU A 96 -16.28 -2.22 -24.67
C GLU A 96 -15.94 -2.59 -23.22
N GLY A 97 -14.75 -3.15 -22.97
CA GLY A 97 -14.26 -3.43 -21.63
C GLY A 97 -14.25 -2.18 -20.76
N PHE A 98 -13.72 -1.06 -21.27
CA PHE A 98 -13.72 0.20 -20.51
C PHE A 98 -15.13 0.71 -20.18
N LYS A 99 -16.10 0.50 -21.08
CA LYS A 99 -17.50 0.89 -20.84
C LYS A 99 -18.12 0.04 -19.73
N ILE A 100 -17.89 -1.28 -19.74
CA ILE A 100 -18.35 -2.21 -18.71
C ILE A 100 -17.71 -1.85 -17.36
N CYS A 101 -16.38 -1.70 -17.34
CA CYS A 101 -15.62 -1.32 -16.15
C CYS A 101 -16.10 0.01 -15.56
N LYS A 102 -16.32 1.03 -16.41
CA LYS A 102 -16.85 2.33 -15.97
C LYS A 102 -18.21 2.19 -15.28
N ALA A 103 -19.15 1.45 -15.89
CA ALA A 103 -20.48 1.25 -15.30
C ALA A 103 -20.41 0.52 -13.94
N ALA A 104 -19.53 -0.48 -13.82
CA ALA A 104 -19.29 -1.18 -12.56
C ALA A 104 -18.70 -0.26 -11.48
N CYS A 105 -17.73 0.58 -11.85
CA CYS A 105 -17.15 1.57 -10.94
C CYS A 105 -18.19 2.61 -10.47
N GLU A 106 -19.02 3.13 -11.37
CA GLU A 106 -20.09 4.08 -11.03
C GLU A 106 -21.11 3.47 -10.07
N ALA A 107 -21.51 2.21 -10.29
CA ALA A 107 -22.40 1.49 -9.39
C ALA A 107 -21.77 1.28 -8.00
N ALA A 108 -20.49 0.87 -7.93
CA ALA A 108 -19.79 0.63 -6.67
C ALA A 108 -19.63 1.90 -5.82
N LEU A 109 -19.44 3.05 -6.46
CA LEU A 109 -19.23 4.34 -5.78
C LEU A 109 -20.55 5.04 -5.41
N ALA A 110 -21.70 4.55 -5.86
CA ALA A 110 -23.00 5.11 -5.53
C ALA A 110 -23.59 4.61 -4.20
N GLU A 111 -22.97 3.61 -3.57
CA GLU A 111 -23.38 3.05 -2.27
C GLU A 111 -22.93 3.87 -1.07
#